data_AF-A0A3S9P0Q0-F1
#
_entry.id   AF-A0A3S9P0Q0-F1
#
_cell.length_a   1.000
_cell.length_b   1.000
_cell.length_c   1.000
_cell.angle_alpha   90.00
_cell.angle_beta   90.00
_cell.angle_gamma   90.00
#
_symmetry.space_group_name_H-M   'P 1'
#
loop_
_entity.id
_entity.type
_entity.pdbx_description
1 polymer ?
#
loop_
_entity_poly.entity_id
_entity_poly.type
_entity_poly.pdbx_seq_one_letter_code
_entity_poly.pdbx_strand_id
1 'polypeptide(L)'
;MKKYRLKLSTIDFRFLQSVLLKLAEAYKHQLPKHIEHQLLMELYDSKFNVSVVEQNLQKTMILPRSMVMALHTLLKEIPLNGEANIVRNNMFNDLDVFLDTL
;
A
#
# COMPACT_ATOMS: atom_id res chain seq x y z
N MET A 1 9.14 16.05 8.63
CA MET A 1 8.19 14.99 9.04
C MET A 1 8.78 13.64 8.64
N LYS A 2 8.60 12.57 9.44
CA LYS A 2 9.03 11.22 9.04
C LYS A 2 8.11 10.70 7.93
N LYS A 3 8.69 10.21 6.84
CA LYS A 3 7.96 9.54 5.74
C LYS A 3 8.41 8.08 5.68
N TYR A 4 7.61 7.23 5.06
CA TYR A 4 7.89 5.81 4.95
C TYR A 4 7.99 5.43 3.49
N ARG A 5 8.92 4.54 3.18
CA ARG A 5 9.18 4.11 1.81
C ARG A 5 8.85 2.64 1.68
N LEU A 6 8.07 2.32 0.66
CA LEU A 6 7.87 0.96 0.20
C LEU A 6 8.51 0.81 -1.19
N LYS A 7 9.54 -0.03 -1.30
CA LYS A 7 10.13 -0.38 -2.59
C LYS A 7 9.49 -1.66 -3.09
N LEU A 8 9.04 -1.64 -4.34
CA LEU A 8 8.34 -2.76 -4.96
C LEU A 8 8.96 -3.06 -6.32
N SER A 9 9.08 -4.35 -6.66
CA SER A 9 9.28 -4.73 -8.06
C SER A 9 8.04 -4.35 -8.89
N THR A 10 8.17 -4.32 -10.21
CA THR A 10 7.01 -4.11 -11.10
C THR A 10 5.88 -5.11 -10.85
N ILE A 11 6.22 -6.37 -10.53
CA ILE A 11 5.25 -7.45 -10.30
C ILE A 11 4.52 -7.22 -8.97
N ASP A 12 5.29 -6.95 -7.91
CA ASP A 12 4.75 -6.67 -6.57
C ASP A 12 3.87 -5.42 -6.57
N PHE A 13 4.29 -4.38 -7.30
CA PHE A 13 3.48 -3.18 -7.46
C PHE A 13 2.14 -3.48 -8.13
N ARG A 14 2.12 -4.28 -9.22
CA ARG A 14 0.86 -4.69 -9.87
C ARG A 14 -0.02 -5.54 -8.97
N PHE A 15 0.57 -6.40 -8.15
CA PHE A 15 -0.18 -7.16 -7.15
C PHE A 15 -0.87 -6.24 -6.14
N LEU A 16 -0.13 -5.29 -5.57
CA LEU A 16 -0.67 -4.31 -4.63
C LEU A 16 -1.80 -3.48 -5.27
N GLN A 17 -1.63 -3.06 -6.53
CA GLN A 17 -2.68 -2.37 -7.29
C GLN A 17 -3.96 -3.20 -7.41
N SER A 18 -3.83 -4.48 -7.76
CA SER A 18 -4.96 -5.42 -7.88
C SER A 18 -5.73 -5.57 -6.56
N VAL A 19 -5.01 -5.67 -5.45
CA VAL A 19 -5.62 -5.76 -4.11
C VAL A 19 -6.40 -4.50 -3.75
N LEU A 20 -5.79 -3.32 -3.94
CA LEU A 20 -6.44 -2.04 -3.64
C LEU A 20 -7.67 -1.78 -4.53
N LEU A 21 -7.62 -2.18 -5.80
CA LEU A 21 -8.77 -2.10 -6.72
C LEU A 21 -9.95 -2.93 -6.20
N LYS A 22 -9.71 -4.18 -5.81
CA LYS A 22 -10.76 -5.05 -5.25
C LYS A 22 -11.35 -4.49 -3.96
N LEU A 23 -10.50 -3.89 -3.12
CA LEU A 23 -10.94 -3.23 -1.89
C LEU A 23 -11.84 -2.03 -2.19
N ALA A 24 -11.42 -1.17 -3.12
CA ALA A 24 -12.21 -0.01 -3.53
C ALA A 24 -13.55 -0.41 -4.14
N GLU A 25 -13.58 -1.49 -4.92
CA GLU A 25 -14.80 -2.06 -5.46
C GLU A 25 -15.73 -2.61 -4.37
N ALA A 26 -15.18 -3.29 -3.35
CA ALA A 26 -15.96 -3.78 -2.21
C ALA A 26 -16.59 -2.63 -1.39
N TYR A 27 -15.87 -1.51 -1.23
CA TYR A 27 -16.38 -0.31 -0.53
C TYR A 27 -17.20 0.63 -1.42
N LYS A 28 -17.24 0.44 -2.74
CA LYS A 28 -18.05 1.25 -3.66
C LYS A 28 -19.53 1.31 -3.27
N HIS A 29 -20.02 0.24 -2.64
CA HIS A 29 -21.41 0.10 -2.23
C HIS A 29 -21.62 0.25 -0.72
N GLN A 30 -20.55 0.48 0.07
CA GLN A 30 -20.63 0.58 1.53
C GLN A 30 -19.61 1.58 2.07
N LEU A 31 -20.05 2.51 2.91
CA LEU A 31 -19.14 3.45 3.58
C LEU A 31 -18.15 2.68 4.48
N PRO A 32 -16.85 3.03 4.44
CA PRO A 32 -15.88 2.44 5.34
C PRO A 32 -16.27 2.69 6.80
N LYS A 33 -16.26 1.64 7.62
CA LYS A 33 -16.61 1.74 9.06
C LYS A 33 -15.44 2.14 9.95
N HIS A 34 -14.22 2.04 9.43
CA HIS A 34 -12.99 2.27 10.18
C HIS A 34 -12.10 3.28 9.45
N ILE A 35 -11.37 4.09 10.22
CA ILE A 35 -10.51 5.16 9.70
C ILE A 35 -9.39 4.59 8.81
N GLU A 36 -8.89 3.40 9.12
CA GLU A 36 -7.89 2.70 8.30
C GLU A 36 -8.41 2.42 6.90
N HIS A 37 -9.65 1.95 6.78
CA HIS A 37 -10.28 1.73 5.48
C HIS A 37 -10.50 3.03 4.70
N GLN A 38 -10.87 4.11 5.39
CA GLN A 38 -10.95 5.43 4.77
C GLN A 38 -9.58 5.90 4.25
N LEU A 39 -8.52 5.78 5.05
CA LEU A 39 -7.15 6.13 4.66
C LEU A 39 -6.63 5.28 3.49
N LEU A 40 -7.07 4.04 3.37
CA LEU A 40 -6.79 3.16 2.23
C LEU A 40 -7.52 3.56 0.96
N MET A 41 -8.80 3.92 1.10
CA MET A 41 -9.55 4.51 -0.01
C MET A 41 -8.90 5.81 -0.46
N GLU A 42 -8.41 6.64 0.45
CA GLU A 42 -7.62 7.84 0.10
C GLU A 42 -6.31 7.49 -0.63
N LEU A 43 -5.63 6.40 -0.25
CA LEU A 43 -4.46 5.91 -0.99
C LEU A 43 -4.82 5.43 -2.41
N TYR A 44 -5.97 4.78 -2.55
CA TYR A 44 -6.51 4.38 -3.85
C TYR A 44 -6.96 5.58 -4.68
N ASP A 45 -7.69 6.53 -4.11
CA ASP A 45 -8.25 7.72 -4.78
C ASP A 45 -7.15 8.72 -5.16
N SER A 46 -6.08 8.80 -4.37
CA SER A 46 -4.82 9.47 -4.75
C SER A 46 -4.04 8.71 -5.84
N LYS A 47 -4.57 7.56 -6.31
CA LYS A 47 -4.14 6.72 -7.43
C LYS A 47 -2.63 6.63 -7.61
N PHE A 48 -1.95 6.16 -6.56
CA PHE A 48 -0.52 5.83 -6.60
C PHE A 48 0.42 7.02 -6.85
N ASN A 49 -0.07 8.25 -6.72
CA ASN A 49 0.75 9.43 -6.93
C ASN A 49 1.52 9.82 -5.67
N VAL A 50 2.23 8.84 -5.12
CA VAL A 50 3.12 9.02 -3.99
C VAL A 50 4.55 8.88 -4.49
N SER A 51 4.97 9.85 -5.31
CA SER A 51 6.29 9.92 -5.95
C SER A 51 6.81 8.54 -6.38
N VAL A 52 6.08 7.87 -7.26
CA VAL A 52 6.53 6.60 -7.85
C VAL A 52 7.68 6.89 -8.80
N VAL A 53 8.88 6.93 -8.22
CA VAL A 53 10.12 7.01 -8.98
C VAL A 53 10.38 5.63 -9.54
N GLU A 54 10.35 5.52 -10.86
CA GLU A 54 10.80 4.33 -11.57
C GLU A 54 12.29 4.48 -11.87
N GLN A 55 13.10 3.71 -11.16
CA GLN A 55 14.53 3.58 -11.43
C GLN A 55 14.84 2.08 -11.46
N ASN A 56 15.50 1.60 -12.52
CA ASN A 56 15.93 0.21 -12.65
C ASN A 56 14.81 -0.82 -12.39
N LEU A 57 13.61 -0.62 -12.95
CA LEU A 57 12.43 -1.49 -12.78
C LEU A 57 11.89 -1.61 -11.34
N GLN A 58 12.31 -0.73 -10.44
CA GLN A 58 11.77 -0.62 -9.09
C GLN A 58 10.82 0.57 -9.00
N LYS A 59 9.67 0.35 -8.35
CA LYS A 59 8.65 1.35 -8.05
C LYS A 59 8.74 1.68 -6.57
N THR A 60 8.92 2.96 -6.24
CA THR A 60 9.05 3.41 -4.85
C THR A 60 7.84 4.22 -4.43
N MET A 61 7.12 3.84 -3.36
CA MET A 61 6.00 4.61 -2.79
C MET A 61 6.44 5.34 -1.51
N ILE A 62 6.06 6.62 -1.36
CA ILE A 62 6.48 7.50 -0.24
C ILE A 62 5.32 7.86 0.71
N LEU A 63 4.90 6.95 1.58
CA LEU A 63 3.66 7.11 2.35
C LEU A 63 3.83 7.94 3.64
N PRO A 64 2.81 8.73 4.04
CA PRO A 64 2.71 9.22 5.41
C PRO A 64 2.41 8.07 6.38
N ARG A 65 2.77 8.25 7.66
CA ARG A 65 2.61 7.22 8.70
C ARG A 65 1.19 6.65 8.78
N SER A 66 0.17 7.51 8.67
CA SER A 66 -1.24 7.10 8.75
C SER A 66 -1.60 6.10 7.65
N MET A 67 -1.17 6.35 6.40
CA MET A 67 -1.40 5.44 5.28
C MET A 67 -0.63 4.13 5.41
N VAL A 68 0.58 4.14 6.01
CA VAL A 68 1.33 2.92 6.31
C VAL A 68 0.58 2.04 7.31
N MET A 69 0.06 2.65 8.38
CA MET A 69 -0.72 1.92 9.38
C MET A 69 -1.97 1.30 8.76
N ALA A 70 -2.67 2.07 7.93
CA ALA A 70 -3.83 1.57 7.19
C ALA A 70 -3.45 0.40 6.28
N LEU A 71 -2.37 0.53 5.49
CA LEU A 71 -1.87 -0.53 4.62
C LEU A 71 -1.49 -1.80 5.40
N HIS A 72 -0.83 -1.66 6.56
CA HIS A 72 -0.54 -2.79 7.45
C HIS A 72 -1.82 -3.51 7.89
N THR A 73 -2.82 -2.76 8.37
CA THR A 73 -4.10 -3.34 8.80
C THR A 73 -4.75 -4.12 7.66
N LEU A 74 -4.82 -3.53 6.48
CA LEU A 74 -5.38 -4.20 5.30
C LEU A 74 -4.63 -5.48 4.96
N LEU A 75 -3.30 -5.41 4.79
CA LEU A 75 -2.52 -6.57 4.42
C LEU A 75 -2.73 -7.70 5.44
N LYS A 76 -2.83 -7.37 6.74
CA LYS A 76 -3.11 -8.35 7.79
C LYS A 76 -4.50 -8.97 7.69
N GLU A 77 -5.51 -8.21 7.30
CA GLU A 77 -6.92 -8.62 7.32
C GLU A 77 -7.38 -9.29 6.02
N ILE A 78 -6.66 -9.14 4.90
CA ILE A 78 -7.03 -9.82 3.66
C ILE A 78 -6.73 -11.32 3.78
N PRO A 79 -7.74 -12.20 3.61
CA PRO A 79 -7.53 -13.64 3.59
C PRO A 79 -6.86 -14.05 2.26
N LEU A 80 -5.53 -14.09 2.27
CA LEU A 80 -4.70 -14.55 1.16
C LEU A 80 -4.12 -15.94 1.46
N ASN A 81 -4.07 -16.80 0.44
CA ASN A 81 -3.50 -18.14 0.51
C ASN A 81 -2.37 -18.33 -0.52
N GLY A 82 -1.49 -19.31 -0.31
CA GLY A 82 -0.44 -19.67 -1.26
C GLY A 82 0.59 -18.56 -1.49
N GLU A 83 1.06 -18.39 -2.73
CA GLU A 83 2.09 -17.41 -3.10
C GLU A 83 1.70 -15.97 -2.78
N ALA A 84 0.41 -15.62 -2.89
CA ALA A 84 -0.08 -14.28 -2.55
C ALA A 84 0.15 -13.90 -1.08
N ASN A 85 0.10 -14.89 -0.18
CA ASN A 85 0.37 -14.71 1.24
C ASN A 85 1.86 -14.39 1.50
N ILE A 86 2.77 -15.01 0.72
CA ILE A 86 4.22 -14.81 0.80
C ILE A 86 4.59 -13.41 0.30
N VAL A 87 4.06 -13.03 -0.87
CA VAL A 87 4.29 -11.69 -1.46
C VAL A 87 3.82 -10.59 -0.51
N ARG A 88 2.64 -10.76 0.10
CA ARG A 88 2.13 -9.84 1.13
C ARG A 88 3.09 -9.72 2.31
N ASN A 89 3.60 -10.83 2.83
CA ASN A 89 4.52 -10.81 3.97
C ASN A 89 5.84 -10.12 3.64
N ASN A 90 6.34 -10.28 2.42
CA ASN A 90 7.54 -9.57 1.97
C ASN A 90 7.29 -8.06 1.91
N MET A 91 6.16 -7.62 1.33
CA MET A 91 5.76 -6.20 1.33
C MET A 91 5.63 -5.60 2.74
N PHE A 92 5.18 -6.40 3.69
CA PHE A 92 5.09 -6.03 5.11
C PHE A 92 6.45 -5.69 5.73
N ASN A 93 7.49 -6.42 5.33
CA ASN A 93 8.83 -6.30 5.87
C ASN A 93 9.66 -5.22 5.16
N ASP A 94 9.29 -4.85 3.93
CA ASP A 94 10.02 -3.89 3.08
C ASP A 94 9.63 -2.42 3.33
N LEU A 95 8.80 -2.14 4.36
CA LEU A 95 8.41 -0.80 4.76
C LEU A 95 9.47 -0.14 5.65
N ASP A 96 10.34 0.63 5.02
CA ASP A 96 11.41 1.36 5.71
C ASP A 96 10.97 2.77 6.15
N VAL A 97 11.37 3.17 7.36
CA VAL A 97 11.30 4.57 7.81
C VAL A 97 12.41 5.35 7.12
N PHE A 98 12.10 6.50 6.51
CA PHE A 98 13.13 7.42 6.06
C PHE A 98 12.84 8.86 6.51
N LEU A 99 13.91 9.61 6.73
CA LEU A 99 13.81 11.03 7.04
C LEU A 99 13.77 11.79 5.72
N ASP A 100 12.78 12.68 5.59
CA ASP A 100 12.76 13.73 4.57
C ASP A 100 13.94 14.65 4.91
N THR A 101 15.13 14.32 4.39
CA THR A 101 16.27 15.22 4.39
C THR A 101 16.08 16.08 3.14
N LEU A 102 15.37 17.19 3.34
CA LEU A 102 15.49 18.36 2.47
C LEU A 102 16.93 18.88 2.55
#